data_AF-A0A2U1LH76-F1
#
_entry.id   AF-A0A2U1LH76-F1
#
_cell.length_a   1.000
_cell.length_b   1.000
_cell.length_c   1.000
_cell.angle_alpha   90.00
_cell.angle_beta   90.00
_cell.angle_gamma   90.00
#
_symmetry.space_group_name_H-M   'P 1'
#
loop_
_entity.id
_entity.type
_entity.pdbx_description
1 polymer ?
#
loop_
_entity_poly.entity_id
_entity_poly.type
_entity_poly.pdbx_seq_one_letter_code
_entity_poly.pdbx_strand_id
1 'polypeptide(L)'
;MANFLAQFLSIKNSCERVVIAVEDVSDLWPHVKKGFEERLPIRRAALNNKTRNPVSVENLPAEFILTTDTRLRSRFPQEQFLFSFREPYATVILVACEDLDEFKTILKPRLKLILQNDEREWFIVYVSRALPQNDQATKMAKKVYARIEVDFSSKKRERCCKLDIHAPEATFWDDLESKITECIKNTLDRRIQFYEEEIRKLSEQRFKPVWSFCNFFILKESLAFMFEIAHLHEDSLREYDELELCYLETVNMAGKLRDFGGMENGDDQAALLTPGKKPLTQIVQDDSFREFEFRQYLFACQAKLLFKLNRPFEVASRGFSFVISFSKALALHEVWHSYQCPFSMLFGNSVGLS
;
A
#
# COMPACT_ATOMS: atom_id res chain seq x y z
N MET A 1 -17.46 -10.80 2.59
CA MET A 1 -17.19 -9.38 2.94
C MET A 1 -16.34 -9.27 4.22
N ALA A 2 -16.80 -9.79 5.37
CA ALA A 2 -16.03 -9.77 6.63
C ALA A 2 -14.60 -10.35 6.51
N ASN A 3 -14.42 -11.43 5.74
CA ASN A 3 -13.11 -12.02 5.49
C ASN A 3 -12.15 -11.08 4.74
N PHE A 4 -12.63 -10.30 3.77
CA PHE A 4 -11.78 -9.36 3.02
C PHE A 4 -11.34 -8.18 3.86
N LEU A 5 -12.21 -7.66 4.74
CA LEU A 5 -11.84 -6.58 5.67
C LEU A 5 -10.85 -7.05 6.74
N ALA A 6 -11.04 -8.27 7.28
CA ALA A 6 -10.11 -8.86 8.23
C ALA A 6 -8.71 -9.04 7.61
N GLN A 7 -8.68 -9.58 6.38
CA GLN A 7 -7.45 -9.74 5.62
C GLN A 7 -6.81 -8.40 5.29
N PHE A 8 -7.59 -7.42 4.81
CA PHE A 8 -7.11 -6.07 4.51
C PHE A 8 -6.40 -5.45 5.72
N LEU A 9 -7.04 -5.45 6.89
CA LEU A 9 -6.45 -4.92 8.12
C LEU A 9 -5.17 -5.64 8.53
N SER A 10 -5.18 -6.97 8.46
CA SER A 10 -4.01 -7.78 8.78
C SER A 10 -2.84 -7.43 7.87
N ILE A 11 -3.09 -7.21 6.58
CA ILE A 11 -2.04 -6.84 5.60
C ILE A 11 -1.57 -5.41 5.86
N LYS A 12 -2.50 -4.46 6.02
CA LYS A 12 -2.21 -3.04 6.27
C LYS A 12 -1.31 -2.86 7.50
N ASN A 13 -1.62 -3.57 8.60
CA ASN A 13 -0.85 -3.50 9.84
C ASN A 13 0.54 -4.14 9.74
N SER A 14 0.81 -4.92 8.69
CA SER A 14 2.09 -5.59 8.45
C SER A 14 2.95 -4.94 7.35
N CYS A 15 2.43 -3.93 6.64
CA CYS A 15 3.03 -3.39 5.43
C CYS A 15 3.29 -1.89 5.56
N GLU A 16 4.38 -1.51 6.23
CA GLU A 16 4.69 -0.08 6.44
C GLU A 16 5.68 0.49 5.41
N ARG A 17 6.22 -0.36 4.52
CA ARG A 17 7.35 -0.03 3.64
C ARG A 17 7.13 -0.59 2.25
N VAL A 18 7.72 0.09 1.26
CA VAL A 18 7.77 -0.42 -0.12
C VAL A 18 8.66 -1.66 -0.16
N VAL A 19 8.12 -2.77 -0.67
CA VAL A 19 8.88 -4.02 -0.79
C VAL A 19 9.63 -4.07 -2.11
N ILE A 20 10.93 -4.37 -2.05
CA ILE A 20 11.78 -4.69 -3.18
C ILE A 20 12.18 -6.15 -3.10
N ALA A 21 11.73 -6.95 -4.06
CA ALA A 21 12.08 -8.36 -4.13
C ALA A 21 13.51 -8.54 -4.65
N VAL A 22 14.23 -9.52 -4.12
CA VAL A 22 15.56 -9.92 -4.56
C VAL A 22 15.50 -11.37 -5.04
N GLU A 23 15.69 -11.56 -6.34
CA GLU A 23 15.86 -12.87 -6.97
C GLU A 23 17.36 -13.15 -7.07
N ASP A 24 17.86 -14.00 -6.18
CA ASP A 24 19.27 -14.34 -6.11
C ASP A 24 19.58 -15.61 -6.92
N VAL A 25 20.01 -15.41 -8.18
CA VAL A 25 20.25 -16.51 -9.13
C VAL A 25 21.58 -17.21 -8.86
N SER A 26 22.53 -16.51 -8.23
CA SER A 26 23.95 -16.89 -8.11
C SER A 26 24.47 -16.87 -6.66
N ASP A 27 23.58 -16.90 -5.67
CA ASP A 27 23.90 -16.91 -4.22
C ASP A 27 24.78 -15.73 -3.77
N LEU A 28 24.45 -14.54 -4.27
CA LEU A 28 25.19 -13.30 -4.06
C LEU A 28 24.68 -12.47 -2.89
N TRP A 29 23.41 -12.62 -2.51
CA TRP A 29 22.75 -11.75 -1.53
C TRP A 29 23.50 -11.66 -0.20
N PRO A 30 24.00 -12.76 0.42
CA PRO A 30 24.74 -12.66 1.68
C PRO A 30 25.95 -11.73 1.63
N HIS A 31 26.56 -11.56 0.45
CA HIS A 31 27.76 -10.76 0.25
C HIS A 31 27.46 -9.28 -0.05
N VAL A 32 26.35 -8.99 -0.73
CA VAL A 32 26.00 -7.64 -1.17
C VAL A 32 24.94 -6.97 -0.31
N LYS A 33 24.19 -7.75 0.50
CA LYS A 33 23.06 -7.30 1.33
C LYS A 33 23.37 -6.04 2.12
N LYS A 34 24.50 -6.00 2.82
CA LYS A 34 24.88 -4.85 3.65
C LYS A 34 24.95 -3.55 2.84
N GLY A 35 25.58 -3.59 1.67
CA GLY A 35 25.70 -2.40 0.81
C GLY A 35 24.35 -1.91 0.31
N PHE A 36 23.45 -2.83 -0.04
CA PHE A 36 22.07 -2.51 -0.46
C PHE A 36 21.24 -1.92 0.69
N GLU A 37 21.30 -2.52 1.88
CA GLU A 37 20.53 -2.07 3.05
C GLU A 37 21.00 -0.72 3.58
N GLU A 38 22.29 -0.37 3.44
CA GLU A 38 22.82 0.96 3.77
C GLU A 38 22.27 2.09 2.90
N ARG A 39 21.65 1.75 1.75
CA ARG A 39 20.98 2.73 0.87
C ARG A 39 19.53 3.01 1.26
N LEU A 40 19.02 2.34 2.30
CA LEU A 40 17.66 2.55 2.78
C LEU A 40 17.64 3.61 3.90
N PRO A 41 16.60 4.47 3.97
CA PRO A 41 15.51 4.65 3.00
C PRO A 41 16.01 5.23 1.67
N ILE A 42 15.31 4.96 0.57
CA ILE A 42 15.66 5.49 -0.76
C ILE A 42 15.57 7.01 -0.71
N ARG A 43 16.65 7.68 -1.08
CA ARG A 43 16.75 9.14 -0.99
C ARG A 43 16.30 9.80 -2.28
N ARG A 44 15.55 10.90 -2.16
CA ARG A 44 15.14 11.76 -3.29
C ARG A 44 14.45 10.98 -4.43
N ALA A 45 13.63 9.99 -4.09
CA ALA A 45 12.87 9.22 -5.07
C ALA A 45 11.91 10.13 -5.86
N ALA A 46 12.00 10.12 -7.19
CA ALA A 46 11.07 10.85 -8.06
C ALA A 46 9.89 9.95 -8.44
N LEU A 47 8.76 10.12 -7.74
CA LEU A 47 7.51 9.39 -7.99
C LEU A 47 6.50 10.27 -8.71
N ASN A 48 5.41 9.69 -9.19
CA ASN A 48 4.30 10.44 -9.76
C ASN A 48 3.14 10.51 -8.76
N ASN A 49 2.55 11.70 -8.60
CA ASN A 49 1.32 11.84 -7.84
C ASN A 49 0.10 11.31 -8.63
N LYS A 50 -1.09 11.35 -8.02
CA LYS A 50 -2.35 10.93 -8.66
C LYS A 50 -2.57 11.58 -10.03
N THR A 51 -2.23 12.87 -10.16
CA THR A 51 -2.34 13.65 -11.40
C THR A 51 -1.19 13.43 -12.41
N ARG A 52 -0.34 12.42 -12.18
CA ARG A 52 0.83 12.08 -13.03
C ARG A 52 1.91 13.16 -13.08
N ASN A 53 1.92 14.06 -12.11
CA ASN A 53 2.98 15.05 -11.95
C ASN A 53 4.13 14.47 -11.11
N PRO A 54 5.40 14.68 -11.49
CA PRO A 54 6.54 14.24 -10.69
C PRO A 54 6.60 14.93 -9.33
N VAL A 55 6.81 14.16 -8.27
CA VAL A 55 6.98 14.59 -6.88
C VAL A 55 8.25 13.96 -6.33
N SER A 56 9.10 14.77 -5.71
CA SER A 56 10.31 14.29 -5.03
C SER A 56 9.96 13.87 -3.59
N VAL A 57 10.25 12.61 -3.28
CA VAL A 57 10.11 12.03 -1.94
C VAL A 57 11.50 11.93 -1.33
N GLU A 58 11.76 12.72 -0.27
CA GLU A 58 13.09 12.82 0.32
C GLU A 58 13.59 11.50 0.90
N ASN A 59 12.72 10.80 1.64
CA ASN A 59 13.03 9.54 2.30
C ASN A 59 11.86 8.59 2.06
N LEU A 60 12.02 7.65 1.14
CA LEU A 60 11.05 6.61 0.84
C LEU A 60 11.43 5.32 1.61
N PRO A 61 10.64 4.91 2.62
CA PRO A 61 10.89 3.67 3.35
C PRO A 61 10.71 2.48 2.41
N ALA A 62 11.76 1.68 2.28
CA ALA A 62 11.70 0.43 1.55
C ALA A 62 12.38 -0.68 2.35
N GLU A 63 12.17 -1.91 1.93
CA GLU A 63 12.88 -3.08 2.44
C GLU A 63 13.20 -4.05 1.29
N PHE A 64 14.35 -4.73 1.41
CA PHE A 64 14.71 -5.80 0.50
C PHE A 64 14.29 -7.15 1.08
N ILE A 65 13.59 -7.95 0.28
CA ILE A 65 13.10 -9.27 0.68
C ILE A 65 13.47 -10.27 -0.41
N LEU A 66 14.03 -11.42 -0.05
CA LEU A 66 14.28 -12.49 -1.02
C LEU A 66 12.97 -13.03 -1.59
N THR A 67 12.93 -13.36 -2.88
CA THR A 67 11.74 -13.99 -3.51
C THR A 67 11.33 -15.32 -2.87
N THR A 68 12.25 -15.95 -2.14
CA THR A 68 12.00 -17.17 -1.36
C THR A 68 11.32 -16.92 0.00
N ASP A 69 11.18 -15.66 0.45
CA ASP A 69 10.53 -15.29 1.71
C ASP A 69 9.05 -15.67 1.72
N THR A 70 8.56 -16.19 2.85
CA THR A 70 7.16 -16.64 3.00
C THR A 70 6.15 -15.50 2.86
N ARG A 71 6.55 -14.25 3.08
CA ARG A 71 5.72 -13.05 2.87
C ARG A 71 5.31 -12.87 1.40
N LEU A 72 6.13 -13.36 0.46
CA LEU A 72 5.94 -13.26 -1.00
C LEU A 72 5.40 -14.55 -1.64
N ARG A 73 5.37 -15.67 -0.91
CA ARG A 73 4.84 -16.94 -1.43
C ARG A 73 3.31 -16.90 -1.52
N SER A 74 2.84 -16.65 -2.75
CA SER A 74 1.49 -16.79 -3.31
C SER A 74 0.34 -17.03 -2.32
N ARG A 75 -0.50 -16.00 -2.20
CA ARG A 75 -1.91 -16.15 -1.85
C ARG A 75 -2.77 -15.86 -3.09
N PHE A 76 -4.01 -16.34 -3.06
CA PHE A 76 -4.85 -16.67 -4.21
C PHE A 76 -4.91 -15.59 -5.33
N PRO A 77 -5.02 -15.96 -6.62
CA PRO A 77 -5.03 -15.01 -7.76
C PRO A 77 -6.09 -13.91 -7.67
N GLN A 78 -7.24 -14.17 -7.02
CA GLN A 78 -8.29 -13.18 -6.83
C GLN A 78 -7.94 -12.10 -5.79
N GLU A 79 -7.05 -12.42 -4.83
CA GLU A 79 -6.59 -11.50 -3.78
C GLU A 79 -5.50 -10.54 -4.28
N GLN A 80 -4.77 -10.92 -5.33
CA GLN A 80 -3.67 -10.13 -5.90
C GLN A 80 -4.12 -8.78 -6.44
N PHE A 81 -5.34 -8.69 -6.99
CA PHE A 81 -5.86 -7.45 -7.54
C PHE A 81 -6.30 -6.45 -6.45
N LEU A 82 -6.99 -6.94 -5.41
CA LEU A 82 -7.50 -6.09 -4.33
C LEU A 82 -6.41 -5.61 -3.37
N PHE A 83 -5.37 -6.42 -3.16
CA PHE A 83 -4.29 -6.14 -2.22
C PHE A 83 -2.93 -6.00 -2.92
N SER A 84 -2.93 -5.53 -4.17
CA SER A 84 -1.71 -5.42 -4.98
C SER A 84 -0.65 -4.53 -4.32
N PHE A 85 -1.03 -3.61 -3.43
CA PHE A 85 -0.12 -2.80 -2.62
C PHE A 85 0.86 -3.61 -1.75
N ARG A 86 0.53 -4.86 -1.43
CA ARG A 86 1.42 -5.79 -0.71
C ARG A 86 2.52 -6.37 -1.60
N GLU A 87 2.26 -6.48 -2.90
CA GLU A 87 3.18 -7.13 -3.83
C GLU A 87 4.44 -6.26 -4.05
N PRO A 88 5.60 -6.88 -4.34
CA PRO A 88 6.83 -6.13 -4.58
C PRO A 88 6.68 -5.04 -5.64
N TYR A 89 7.29 -3.88 -5.41
CA TYR A 89 7.27 -2.74 -6.33
C TYR A 89 8.42 -2.79 -7.34
N ALA A 90 9.49 -3.51 -7.02
CA ALA A 90 10.63 -3.77 -7.88
C ALA A 90 11.19 -5.16 -7.58
N THR A 91 11.81 -5.79 -8.58
CA THR A 91 12.52 -7.07 -8.46
C THR A 91 13.96 -6.88 -8.93
N VAL A 92 14.91 -7.01 -8.02
CA VAL A 92 16.34 -7.01 -8.29
C VAL A 92 16.76 -8.44 -8.60
N ILE A 93 17.35 -8.67 -9.78
CA ILE A 93 17.84 -9.99 -10.17
C ILE A 93 19.37 -9.99 -10.08
N LEU A 94 19.91 -10.72 -9.11
CA LEU A 94 21.34 -10.81 -8.87
C LEU A 94 21.91 -11.98 -9.67
N VAL A 95 22.88 -11.69 -10.53
CA VAL A 95 23.55 -12.70 -11.36
C VAL A 95 25.06 -12.51 -11.33
N ALA A 96 25.80 -13.61 -11.35
CA ALA A 96 27.22 -13.64 -11.64
C ALA A 96 27.48 -14.69 -12.72
N CYS A 97 28.39 -14.37 -13.63
CA CYS A 97 28.83 -15.29 -14.67
C CYS A 97 30.17 -14.83 -15.21
N GLU A 98 31.13 -15.76 -15.30
CA GLU A 98 32.52 -15.48 -15.65
C GLU A 98 32.90 -16.02 -17.03
N ASP A 99 32.01 -16.80 -17.66
CA ASP A 99 32.22 -17.43 -18.95
C ASP A 99 31.10 -17.12 -19.96
N LEU A 100 31.47 -16.88 -21.22
CA LEU A 100 30.51 -16.52 -22.26
C LEU A 100 29.64 -17.69 -22.72
N ASP A 101 30.15 -18.91 -22.68
CA ASP A 101 29.40 -20.09 -23.10
C ASP A 101 28.44 -20.54 -21.99
N GLU A 102 28.84 -20.43 -20.71
CA GLU A 102 27.95 -20.54 -19.56
C GLU A 102 26.80 -19.52 -19.64
N PHE A 103 27.11 -18.25 -19.96
CA PHE A 103 26.08 -17.24 -20.14
C PHE A 103 25.05 -17.65 -21.21
N LYS A 104 25.51 -18.08 -22.39
CA LYS A 104 24.62 -18.44 -23.50
C LYS A 104 23.78 -19.69 -23.21
N THR A 105 24.38 -20.69 -22.58
CA THR A 105 23.79 -22.03 -22.43
C THR A 105 22.97 -22.22 -21.17
N ILE A 106 23.31 -21.52 -20.08
CA ILE A 106 22.71 -21.72 -18.76
C ILE A 106 22.03 -20.44 -18.26
N LEU A 107 22.79 -19.35 -18.08
CA LEU A 107 22.27 -18.15 -17.42
C LEU A 107 21.18 -17.46 -18.24
N LYS A 108 21.40 -17.30 -19.56
CA LYS A 108 20.43 -16.63 -20.44
C LYS A 108 19.08 -17.35 -20.52
N PRO A 109 19.00 -18.69 -20.74
CA PRO A 109 17.74 -19.41 -20.66
C PRO A 109 17.05 -19.29 -19.29
N ARG A 110 17.81 -19.37 -18.19
CA ARG A 110 17.27 -19.21 -16.83
C ARG A 110 16.69 -17.82 -16.59
N LEU A 111 17.41 -16.77 -17.01
CA LEU A 111 16.90 -15.39 -16.93
C LEU A 111 15.64 -15.22 -17.76
N LYS A 112 15.60 -15.73 -18.99
CA LYS A 112 14.38 -15.69 -19.81
C LYS A 112 13.20 -16.36 -19.14
N LEU A 113 13.40 -17.45 -18.38
CA LEU A 113 12.34 -18.13 -17.63
C LEU A 113 11.84 -17.28 -16.45
N ILE A 114 12.76 -16.73 -15.64
CA ILE A 114 12.42 -15.84 -14.51
C ILE A 114 11.63 -14.62 -15.00
N LEU A 115 12.02 -14.09 -16.16
CA LEU A 115 11.48 -12.88 -16.76
C LEU A 115 10.22 -13.10 -17.61
N GLN A 116 9.65 -14.30 -17.65
CA GLN A 116 8.42 -14.56 -18.42
C GLN A 116 7.20 -13.81 -17.86
N ASN A 117 7.23 -13.43 -16.59
CA ASN A 117 6.13 -12.69 -15.97
C ASN A 117 6.30 -11.18 -16.22
N ASP A 118 5.64 -10.69 -17.27
CA ASP A 118 5.64 -9.27 -17.67
C ASP A 118 4.94 -8.33 -16.67
N GLU A 119 4.20 -8.85 -15.69
CA GLU A 119 3.53 -8.02 -14.69
C GLU A 119 4.52 -7.46 -13.66
N ARG A 120 5.62 -8.17 -13.40
CA ARG A 120 6.63 -7.74 -12.44
C ARG A 120 7.59 -6.74 -13.06
N GLU A 121 7.88 -5.71 -12.29
CA GLU A 121 8.88 -4.74 -12.65
C GLU A 121 10.25 -5.17 -12.14
N TRP A 122 11.24 -5.26 -13.03
CA TRP A 122 12.53 -5.89 -12.72
C TRP A 122 13.71 -5.16 -13.35
N PHE A 123 14.91 -5.38 -12.78
CA PHE A 123 16.18 -5.06 -13.42
C PHE A 123 17.26 -6.04 -12.92
N ILE A 124 18.33 -6.19 -13.69
CA ILE A 124 19.43 -7.12 -13.44
C ILE A 124 20.61 -6.35 -12.86
N VAL A 125 21.15 -6.88 -11.77
CA VAL A 125 22.44 -6.47 -11.22
C VAL A 125 23.43 -7.58 -11.53
N TYR A 126 24.32 -7.33 -12.48
CA TYR A 126 25.43 -8.23 -12.77
C TYR A 126 26.56 -7.98 -11.77
N VAL A 127 26.97 -9.02 -11.06
CA VAL A 127 27.97 -8.93 -10.01
C VAL A 127 29.27 -9.59 -10.49
N SER A 128 30.28 -8.77 -10.73
CA SER A 128 31.63 -9.17 -11.08
C SER A 128 32.38 -9.60 -9.81
N ARG A 129 32.89 -10.84 -9.82
CA ARG A 129 33.78 -11.41 -8.79
C ARG A 129 35.26 -11.34 -9.19
N ALA A 130 35.57 -10.74 -10.35
CA ALA A 130 36.94 -10.65 -10.84
C ALA A 130 37.80 -9.80 -9.90
N LEU A 131 38.98 -10.32 -9.52
CA LEU A 131 39.97 -9.53 -8.79
C LEU A 131 40.55 -8.44 -9.69
N PRO A 132 40.83 -7.22 -9.19
CA PRO A 132 41.37 -6.12 -10.00
C PRO A 132 42.72 -6.43 -10.66
N GLN A 133 43.48 -7.37 -10.10
CA GLN A 133 44.77 -7.82 -10.63
C GLN A 133 44.63 -8.80 -11.80
N ASN A 134 43.45 -9.38 -12.00
CA ASN A 134 43.18 -10.34 -13.06
C ASN A 134 42.53 -9.66 -14.27
N ASP A 135 43.38 -9.15 -15.16
CA ASP A 135 42.96 -8.47 -16.39
C ASP A 135 42.10 -9.35 -17.30
N GLN A 136 42.39 -10.64 -17.38
CA GLN A 136 41.64 -11.56 -18.24
C GLN A 136 40.22 -11.78 -17.73
N ALA A 137 40.06 -12.04 -16.42
CA ALA A 137 38.76 -12.18 -15.79
C ALA A 137 37.95 -10.88 -15.87
N THR A 138 38.60 -9.73 -15.64
CA THR A 138 37.94 -8.42 -15.75
C THR A 138 37.46 -8.13 -17.17
N LYS A 139 38.26 -8.46 -18.19
CA LYS A 139 37.86 -8.36 -19.60
C LYS A 139 36.71 -9.30 -19.93
N MET A 140 36.71 -10.52 -19.39
CA MET A 140 35.62 -11.47 -19.63
C MET A 140 34.31 -11.01 -18.97
N ALA A 141 34.36 -10.57 -17.71
CA ALA A 141 33.22 -10.02 -17.00
C ALA A 141 32.59 -8.83 -17.75
N LYS A 142 33.42 -7.93 -18.28
CA LYS A 142 32.96 -6.82 -19.15
C LYS A 142 32.25 -7.32 -20.42
N LYS A 143 32.77 -8.37 -21.07
CA LYS A 143 32.14 -8.95 -22.27
C LYS A 143 30.80 -9.61 -21.96
N VAL A 144 30.71 -10.35 -20.86
CA VAL A 144 29.47 -11.00 -20.40
C VAL A 144 28.43 -9.93 -20.06
N TYR A 145 28.81 -8.90 -19.30
CA TYR A 145 27.94 -7.79 -18.95
C TYR A 145 27.38 -7.07 -20.20
N ALA A 146 28.24 -6.72 -21.15
CA ALA A 146 27.81 -6.08 -22.40
C ALA A 146 26.80 -6.96 -23.18
N ARG A 147 26.92 -8.29 -23.08
CA ARG A 147 25.96 -9.20 -23.70
C ARG A 147 24.63 -9.25 -22.96
N ILE A 148 24.66 -9.21 -21.62
CA ILE A 148 23.45 -9.09 -20.78
C ILE A 148 22.72 -7.78 -21.11
N GLU A 149 23.41 -6.65 -21.22
CA GLU A 149 22.81 -5.37 -21.60
C GLU A 149 22.12 -5.44 -22.96
N VAL A 150 22.78 -6.00 -23.97
CA VAL A 150 22.20 -6.15 -25.32
C VAL A 150 20.97 -7.06 -25.33
N ASP A 151 20.97 -8.13 -24.54
CA ASP A 151 19.89 -9.12 -24.54
C ASP A 151 18.69 -8.70 -23.66
N PHE A 152 18.87 -7.83 -22.65
CA PHE A 152 17.84 -7.52 -21.64
C PHE A 152 17.53 -6.03 -21.44
N SER A 153 18.32 -5.11 -22.00
CA SER A 153 18.03 -3.67 -22.00
C SER A 153 17.58 -3.18 -23.38
N SER A 154 17.00 -1.98 -23.43
CA SER A 154 16.58 -1.32 -24.66
C SER A 154 16.90 0.17 -24.62
N LYS A 155 16.88 0.86 -25.78
CA LYS A 155 17.09 2.32 -25.85
C LYS A 155 16.13 3.14 -24.99
N LYS A 156 14.94 2.60 -24.71
CA LYS A 156 13.91 3.26 -23.89
C LYS A 156 13.97 2.88 -22.42
N ARG A 157 14.69 1.79 -22.08
CA ARG A 157 14.64 1.18 -20.76
C ARG A 157 15.93 0.43 -20.47
N GLU A 158 16.75 1.03 -19.63
CA GLU A 158 18.01 0.45 -19.20
C GLU A 158 17.77 -0.43 -17.96
N ARG A 159 17.88 -1.74 -18.14
CA ARG A 159 17.46 -2.76 -17.17
C ARG A 159 18.64 -3.46 -16.50
N CYS A 160 19.87 -3.03 -16.75
CA CYS A 160 21.07 -3.72 -16.29
C CYS A 160 22.03 -2.73 -15.64
N CYS A 161 22.65 -3.12 -14.53
CA CYS A 161 23.77 -2.41 -13.93
C CYS A 161 24.85 -3.41 -13.50
N LYS A 162 26.09 -2.94 -13.37
CA LYS A 162 27.24 -3.77 -12.99
C LYS A 162 27.79 -3.37 -11.63
N LEU A 163 27.85 -4.32 -10.71
CA LEU A 163 28.57 -4.21 -9.44
C LEU A 163 29.89 -4.97 -9.53
N ASP A 164 31.01 -4.31 -9.22
CA ASP A 164 32.28 -4.98 -8.96
C ASP A 164 32.50 -5.10 -7.45
N ILE A 165 32.54 -6.33 -6.91
CA ILE A 165 32.61 -6.54 -5.45
C ILE A 165 33.94 -6.06 -4.88
N HIS A 166 35.03 -6.18 -5.64
CA HIS A 166 36.37 -5.90 -5.15
C HIS A 166 36.82 -4.45 -5.40
N ALA A 167 36.17 -3.76 -6.35
CA ALA A 167 36.37 -2.35 -6.60
C ALA A 167 35.06 -1.69 -7.08
N PRO A 168 34.07 -1.46 -6.18
CA PRO A 168 32.80 -0.87 -6.57
C PRO A 168 33.02 0.53 -7.18
N GLU A 169 32.49 0.75 -8.39
CA GLU A 169 32.48 2.07 -9.01
C GLU A 169 31.62 3.02 -8.18
N ALA A 170 32.08 4.25 -7.95
CA ALA A 170 31.37 5.21 -7.11
C ALA A 170 29.95 5.51 -7.63
N THR A 171 29.75 5.45 -8.96
CA THR A 171 28.48 5.72 -9.65
C THR A 171 27.51 4.55 -9.63
N PHE A 172 27.93 3.34 -9.24
CA PHE A 172 27.07 2.15 -9.23
C PHE A 172 25.85 2.35 -8.33
N TRP A 173 26.04 2.94 -7.15
CA TRP A 173 24.96 3.12 -6.18
C TRP A 173 23.91 4.11 -6.67
N ASP A 174 24.34 5.19 -7.33
CA ASP A 174 23.42 6.16 -7.92
C ASP A 174 22.59 5.53 -9.05
N ASP A 175 23.23 4.70 -9.90
CA ASP A 175 22.52 3.96 -10.94
C ASP A 175 21.55 2.91 -10.36
N LEU A 176 21.99 2.17 -9.33
CA LEU A 176 21.15 1.21 -8.62
C LEU A 176 19.90 1.89 -8.03
N GLU A 177 20.07 2.99 -7.29
CA GLU A 177 18.97 3.75 -6.69
C GLU A 177 18.03 4.32 -7.76
N SER A 178 18.58 4.78 -8.88
CA SER A 178 17.80 5.26 -10.03
C SER A 178 16.92 4.15 -10.63
N LYS A 179 17.49 2.96 -10.89
CA LYS A 179 16.74 1.82 -11.44
C LYS A 179 15.68 1.29 -10.48
N ILE A 180 15.98 1.24 -9.18
CA ILE A 180 15.00 0.89 -8.15
C ILE A 180 13.85 1.90 -8.15
N THR A 181 14.17 3.20 -8.14
CA THR A 181 13.17 4.28 -8.13
C THR A 181 12.30 4.24 -9.39
N GLU A 182 12.89 4.03 -10.57
CA GLU A 182 12.14 3.89 -11.82
C GLU A 182 11.20 2.68 -11.76
N CYS A 183 11.66 1.54 -11.24
CA CYS A 183 10.83 0.36 -11.07
C CYS A 183 9.64 0.63 -10.12
N ILE A 184 9.91 1.21 -8.95
CA ILE A 184 8.86 1.56 -7.98
C ILE A 184 7.83 2.51 -8.62
N LYS A 185 8.30 3.55 -9.31
CA LYS A 185 7.44 4.50 -10.03
C LYS A 185 6.53 3.80 -11.04
N ASN A 186 7.11 2.98 -11.91
CA ASN A 186 6.37 2.28 -12.97
C ASN A 186 5.33 1.29 -12.41
N THR A 187 5.63 0.65 -11.29
CA THR A 187 4.67 -0.26 -10.62
C THR A 187 3.57 0.52 -9.91
N LEU A 188 3.93 1.59 -9.20
CA LEU A 188 2.98 2.45 -8.51
C LEU A 188 2.00 3.09 -9.51
N ASP A 189 2.49 3.60 -10.63
CA ASP A 189 1.67 4.20 -11.68
C ASP A 189 0.62 3.22 -12.24
N ARG A 190 1.04 1.99 -12.53
CA ARG A 190 0.16 0.90 -13.01
C ARG A 190 -0.88 0.52 -11.98
N ARG A 191 -0.49 0.37 -10.71
CA ARG A 191 -1.42 0.02 -9.62
C ARG A 191 -2.43 1.15 -9.38
N ILE A 192 -1.98 2.40 -9.28
CA ILE A 192 -2.87 3.56 -9.13
C ILE A 192 -3.92 3.57 -10.25
N GLN A 193 -3.48 3.42 -11.51
CA GLN A 193 -4.40 3.37 -12.65
C GLN A 193 -5.45 2.26 -12.52
N PHE A 194 -5.03 1.07 -12.09
CA PHE A 194 -5.94 -0.05 -11.85
C PHE A 194 -6.99 0.29 -10.78
N TYR A 195 -6.58 0.78 -9.61
CA TYR A 195 -7.54 1.13 -8.55
C TYR A 195 -8.46 2.27 -8.96
N GLU A 196 -7.96 3.31 -9.63
CA GLU A 196 -8.76 4.43 -10.12
C GLU A 196 -9.89 3.94 -11.05
N GLU A 197 -9.56 3.00 -11.95
CA GLU A 197 -10.53 2.42 -12.88
C GLU A 197 -11.56 1.53 -12.17
N GLU A 198 -11.14 0.70 -11.21
CA GLU A 198 -12.07 -0.14 -10.44
C GLU A 198 -12.98 0.70 -9.52
N ILE A 199 -12.44 1.75 -8.90
CA ILE A 199 -13.21 2.73 -8.12
C ILE A 199 -14.24 3.42 -9.00
N ARG A 200 -13.86 3.85 -10.21
CA ARG A 200 -14.77 4.48 -11.18
C ARG A 200 -15.91 3.54 -11.55
N LYS A 201 -15.60 2.28 -11.90
CA LYS A 201 -16.61 1.26 -12.24
C LYS A 201 -17.58 1.00 -11.09
N LEU A 202 -17.09 0.91 -9.85
CA LEU A 202 -17.97 0.75 -8.68
C LEU A 202 -18.80 2.01 -8.41
N SER A 203 -18.23 3.20 -8.58
CA SER A 203 -18.95 4.47 -8.39
C SER A 203 -20.12 4.63 -9.37
N GLU A 204 -19.94 4.24 -10.63
CA GLU A 204 -21.02 4.24 -11.65
C GLU A 204 -22.18 3.30 -11.30
N GLN A 205 -21.91 2.29 -10.46
CA GLN A 205 -22.89 1.31 -10.02
C GLN A 205 -23.51 1.67 -8.66
N ARG A 206 -23.20 2.84 -8.07
CA ARG A 206 -23.59 3.21 -6.69
C ARG A 206 -25.09 3.17 -6.40
N PHE A 207 -25.93 3.30 -7.43
CA PHE A 207 -27.39 3.24 -7.30
C PHE A 207 -27.99 1.86 -7.62
N LYS A 208 -27.15 0.85 -7.90
CA LYS A 208 -27.60 -0.51 -8.18
C LYS A 208 -27.69 -1.31 -6.86
N PRO A 209 -28.69 -2.19 -6.71
CA PRO A 209 -28.87 -2.98 -5.48
C PRO A 209 -27.70 -3.93 -5.13
N VAL A 210 -26.89 -4.29 -6.11
CA VAL A 210 -25.72 -5.20 -5.96
C VAL A 210 -24.49 -4.46 -5.41
N TRP A 211 -24.54 -3.13 -5.32
CA TRP A 211 -23.41 -2.32 -4.88
C TRP A 211 -23.22 -2.41 -3.35
N SER A 212 -21.97 -2.59 -2.92
CA SER A 212 -21.59 -2.59 -1.51
C SER A 212 -20.61 -1.47 -1.22
N PHE A 213 -20.93 -0.66 -0.20
CA PHE A 213 -20.04 0.39 0.29
C PHE A 213 -18.73 -0.20 0.81
N CYS A 214 -18.76 -1.35 1.48
CA CYS A 214 -17.55 -2.02 1.97
C CYS A 214 -16.57 -2.38 0.84
N ASN A 215 -17.07 -2.83 -0.32
CA ASN A 215 -16.20 -3.12 -1.47
C ASN A 215 -15.57 -1.85 -2.05
N PHE A 216 -16.37 -0.78 -2.18
CA PHE A 216 -15.88 0.53 -2.59
C PHE A 216 -14.84 1.09 -1.61
N PHE A 217 -15.12 0.98 -0.31
CA PHE A 217 -14.23 1.37 0.77
C PHE A 217 -12.90 0.63 0.69
N ILE A 218 -12.88 -0.70 0.54
CA ILE A 218 -11.63 -1.46 0.44
C ILE A 218 -10.73 -0.93 -0.68
N LEU A 219 -11.30 -0.62 -1.85
CA LEU A 219 -10.52 -0.06 -2.97
C LEU A 219 -9.98 1.34 -2.67
N LYS A 220 -10.83 2.26 -2.17
CA LYS A 220 -10.41 3.63 -1.82
C LYS A 220 -9.35 3.62 -0.73
N GLU A 221 -9.57 2.81 0.30
CA GLU A 221 -8.66 2.62 1.41
C GLU A 221 -7.32 2.03 0.94
N SER A 222 -7.34 1.03 0.05
CA SER A 222 -6.12 0.45 -0.52
C SER A 222 -5.34 1.46 -1.36
N LEU A 223 -6.03 2.31 -2.13
CA LEU A 223 -5.42 3.39 -2.89
C LEU A 223 -4.80 4.46 -1.97
N ALA A 224 -5.54 4.91 -0.96
CA ALA A 224 -5.06 5.85 0.04
C ALA A 224 -3.82 5.31 0.76
N PHE A 225 -3.83 4.02 1.10
CA PHE A 225 -2.73 3.34 1.76
C PHE A 225 -1.50 3.20 0.85
N MET A 226 -1.66 2.95 -0.45
CA MET A 226 -0.55 2.96 -1.40
C MET A 226 0.14 4.33 -1.46
N PHE A 227 -0.65 5.41 -1.49
CA PHE A 227 -0.09 6.75 -1.41
C PHE A 227 0.61 6.98 -0.07
N GLU A 228 0.08 6.45 1.03
CA GLU A 228 0.72 6.53 2.34
C GLU A 228 2.09 5.84 2.38
N ILE A 229 2.20 4.58 1.93
CA ILE A 229 3.49 3.84 1.93
C ILE A 229 4.50 4.42 0.94
N ALA A 230 4.02 5.07 -0.13
CA ALA A 230 4.84 5.81 -1.08
C ALA A 230 5.24 7.22 -0.57
N HIS A 231 4.82 7.59 0.65
CA HIS A 231 5.02 8.92 1.25
C HIS A 231 4.40 10.08 0.45
N LEU A 232 3.43 9.78 -0.43
CA LEU A 232 2.61 10.77 -1.14
C LEU A 232 1.41 11.17 -0.24
N HIS A 233 1.72 11.73 0.93
CA HIS A 233 0.74 11.98 1.99
C HIS A 233 -0.38 12.95 1.59
N GLU A 234 -0.11 13.90 0.70
CA GLU A 234 -1.12 14.81 0.15
C GLU A 234 -2.17 14.06 -0.69
N ASP A 235 -1.75 13.12 -1.53
CA ASP A 235 -2.67 12.30 -2.33
C ASP A 235 -3.45 11.32 -1.45
N SER A 236 -2.78 10.70 -0.47
CA SER A 236 -3.43 9.86 0.53
C SER A 236 -4.53 10.60 1.29
N LEU A 237 -4.26 11.84 1.72
CA LEU A 237 -5.23 12.66 2.45
C LEU A 237 -6.45 12.99 1.58
N ARG A 238 -6.24 13.32 0.30
CA ARG A 238 -7.34 13.56 -0.65
C ARG A 238 -8.23 12.34 -0.82
N GLU A 239 -7.66 11.13 -0.88
CA GLU A 239 -8.47 9.91 -0.98
C GLU A 239 -9.38 9.72 0.24
N TYR A 240 -8.89 10.02 1.45
CA TYR A 240 -9.70 9.96 2.67
C TYR A 240 -10.78 11.04 2.71
N ASP A 241 -10.46 12.27 2.27
CA ASP A 241 -11.43 13.36 2.18
C ASP A 241 -12.55 13.02 1.17
N GLU A 242 -12.19 12.49 -0.01
CA GLU A 242 -13.16 12.00 -1.01
C GLU A 242 -14.01 10.84 -0.46
N LEU A 243 -13.40 9.91 0.28
CA LEU A 243 -14.09 8.77 0.87
C LEU A 243 -15.11 9.19 1.94
N GLU A 244 -14.79 10.19 2.77
CA GLU A 244 -15.74 10.77 3.73
C GLU A 244 -16.95 11.38 3.02
N LEU A 245 -16.72 12.15 1.95
CA LEU A 245 -17.79 12.73 1.14
C LEU A 245 -18.67 11.63 0.51
N CYS A 246 -18.06 10.61 -0.11
CA CYS A 246 -18.80 9.49 -0.69
C CYS A 246 -19.64 8.73 0.35
N TYR A 247 -19.11 8.57 1.57
CA TYR A 247 -19.87 7.96 2.67
C TYR A 247 -21.10 8.80 3.02
N LEU A 248 -20.94 10.10 3.28
CA LEU A 248 -22.05 10.98 3.62
C LEU A 248 -23.11 11.05 2.50
N GLU A 249 -22.70 11.08 1.24
CA GLU A 249 -23.65 11.10 0.11
C GLU A 249 -24.40 9.78 -0.07
N THR A 250 -23.70 8.64 0.03
CA THR A 250 -24.27 7.35 -0.38
C THR A 250 -24.97 6.64 0.78
N VAL A 251 -24.42 6.76 1.98
CA VAL A 251 -24.90 6.04 3.17
C VAL A 251 -25.98 6.84 3.90
N ASN A 252 -25.82 8.16 4.06
CA ASN A 252 -26.79 8.98 4.81
C ASN A 252 -28.04 9.36 3.99
N MET A 253 -27.97 9.42 2.65
CA MET A 253 -29.18 9.66 1.84
C MET A 253 -30.10 8.43 1.70
N ALA A 254 -29.61 7.22 1.99
CA ALA A 254 -30.35 5.99 1.72
C ALA A 254 -31.59 5.77 2.62
N GLY A 255 -31.89 6.67 3.57
CA GLY A 255 -33.10 6.64 4.39
C GLY A 255 -33.26 5.43 5.31
N LYS A 256 -32.31 4.50 5.33
CA LYS A 256 -32.26 3.38 6.28
C LYS A 256 -31.79 3.93 7.63
N LEU A 257 -32.61 3.75 8.67
CA LEU A 257 -32.17 3.93 10.05
C LEU A 257 -31.03 2.94 10.30
N ARG A 258 -29.83 3.45 10.60
CA ARG A 258 -28.64 2.65 10.89
C ARG A 258 -28.24 2.88 12.34
N ASP A 259 -27.56 1.91 12.93
CA ASP A 259 -27.04 2.06 14.27
C ASP A 259 -25.93 3.12 14.24
N PHE A 260 -26.09 4.14 15.07
CA PHE A 260 -25.16 5.25 15.15
C PHE A 260 -23.81 4.79 15.70
N GLY A 261 -23.80 3.96 16.75
CA GLY A 261 -22.58 3.40 17.34
C GLY A 261 -22.86 2.10 18.11
N GLY A 262 -21.79 1.42 18.52
CA GLY A 262 -21.86 0.20 19.33
C GLY A 262 -22.29 0.45 20.78
N MET A 263 -22.76 -0.64 21.42
CA MET A 263 -23.19 -0.68 22.83
C MET A 263 -22.19 -1.46 23.70
N GLU A 264 -20.99 -1.75 23.20
CA GLU A 264 -19.99 -2.54 23.92
C GLU A 264 -19.17 -1.65 24.86
N ASN A 265 -18.62 -2.24 25.92
CA ASN A 265 -17.71 -1.53 26.83
C ASN A 265 -16.55 -0.88 26.05
N GLY A 266 -16.39 0.44 26.16
CA GLY A 266 -15.36 1.21 25.47
C GLY A 266 -15.81 1.93 24.19
N ASP A 267 -17.06 1.73 23.73
CA ASP A 267 -17.71 2.52 22.67
C ASP A 267 -18.18 3.91 23.13
N ASP A 268 -18.24 4.12 24.44
CA ASP A 268 -18.50 5.39 25.12
C ASP A 268 -17.33 6.39 25.01
N GLN A 269 -16.19 5.97 24.45
CA GLN A 269 -14.98 6.78 24.33
C GLN A 269 -14.56 6.97 22.87
N ALA A 270 -14.48 8.23 22.43
CA ALA A 270 -13.94 8.57 21.13
C ALA A 270 -12.42 8.35 21.07
N ALA A 271 -11.92 7.62 20.07
CA ALA A 271 -10.49 7.44 19.81
C ALA A 271 -10.07 8.16 18.54
N LEU A 272 -10.21 9.48 18.59
CA LEU A 272 -10.04 10.38 17.45
C LEU A 272 -8.67 10.32 16.78
N LEU A 273 -7.63 9.86 17.49
CA LEU A 273 -6.24 9.87 17.01
C LEU A 273 -5.64 8.46 16.82
N THR A 274 -6.41 7.41 17.06
CA THR A 274 -5.92 6.03 16.98
C THR A 274 -6.69 5.27 15.91
N PRO A 275 -6.21 5.25 14.66
CA PRO A 275 -6.77 4.38 13.64
C PRO A 275 -6.64 2.93 14.13
N GLY A 276 -7.77 2.24 14.33
CA GLY A 276 -7.78 0.84 14.74
C GLY A 276 -7.99 0.54 16.23
N LYS A 277 -8.50 1.49 17.05
CA LYS A 277 -9.00 1.14 18.41
C LYS A 277 -10.01 -0.02 18.37
N LYS A 278 -10.87 -0.04 17.35
CA LYS A 278 -11.67 -1.20 16.96
C LYS A 278 -11.29 -1.63 15.54
N PRO A 279 -11.12 -2.93 15.28
CA PRO A 279 -10.91 -3.42 13.92
C PRO A 279 -12.14 -3.12 13.07
N LEU A 280 -11.95 -2.72 11.82
CA LEU A 280 -13.04 -2.44 10.85
C LEU A 280 -14.06 -3.57 10.79
N THR A 281 -13.64 -4.83 10.99
CA THR A 281 -14.52 -6.00 11.02
C THR A 281 -15.57 -5.97 12.12
N GLN A 282 -15.29 -5.31 13.24
CA GLN A 282 -16.22 -5.18 14.36
C GLN A 282 -17.21 -4.03 14.21
N ILE A 283 -16.98 -3.12 13.26
CA ILE A 283 -17.84 -1.94 13.02
C ILE A 283 -18.66 -2.07 11.73
N VAL A 284 -18.56 -3.21 11.03
CA VAL A 284 -19.38 -3.53 9.85
C VAL A 284 -20.78 -3.96 10.29
N GLN A 285 -21.78 -3.41 9.63
CA GLN A 285 -23.19 -3.78 9.76
C GLN A 285 -23.75 -4.01 8.36
N ASP A 286 -24.23 -5.24 8.10
CA ASP A 286 -24.65 -5.72 6.78
C ASP A 286 -23.57 -5.47 5.70
N ASP A 287 -23.84 -4.56 4.76
CA ASP A 287 -22.96 -4.18 3.65
C ASP A 287 -22.29 -2.80 3.84
N SER A 288 -22.31 -2.26 5.06
CA SER A 288 -21.77 -0.94 5.40
C SER A 288 -21.16 -0.88 6.81
N PHE A 289 -20.92 0.32 7.34
CA PHE A 289 -20.30 0.53 8.64
C PHE A 289 -21.21 1.35 9.56
N ARG A 290 -21.11 1.09 10.87
CA ARG A 290 -21.67 1.96 11.93
C ARG A 290 -21.07 3.35 11.81
N GLU A 291 -21.92 4.38 11.85
CA GLU A 291 -21.53 5.74 11.46
C GLU A 291 -20.46 6.34 12.38
N PHE A 292 -20.64 6.19 13.69
CA PHE A 292 -19.77 6.77 14.71
C PHE A 292 -18.34 6.24 14.61
N GLU A 293 -18.16 4.93 14.55
CA GLU A 293 -16.83 4.33 14.51
C GLU A 293 -16.16 4.52 13.15
N PHE A 294 -16.94 4.51 12.06
CA PHE A 294 -16.38 4.71 10.73
C PHE A 294 -15.85 6.13 10.52
N ARG A 295 -16.62 7.14 10.95
CA ARG A 295 -16.17 8.54 10.86
C ARG A 295 -15.00 8.83 11.79
N GLN A 296 -14.95 8.21 12.98
CA GLN A 296 -13.76 8.27 13.83
C GLN A 296 -12.54 7.65 13.14
N TYR A 297 -12.71 6.50 12.48
CA TYR A 297 -11.65 5.87 11.72
C TYR A 297 -11.11 6.80 10.61
N LEU A 298 -12.00 7.40 9.81
CA LEU A 298 -11.61 8.35 8.76
C LEU A 298 -10.87 9.56 9.33
N PHE A 299 -11.40 10.17 10.39
CA PHE A 299 -10.76 11.31 11.05
C PHE A 299 -9.38 10.94 11.60
N ALA A 300 -9.22 9.77 12.19
CA ALA A 300 -7.93 9.32 12.71
C ALA A 300 -6.91 9.12 11.58
N CYS A 301 -7.32 8.56 10.43
CA CYS A 301 -6.48 8.44 9.23
C CYS A 301 -6.07 9.81 8.68
N GLN A 302 -7.02 10.74 8.52
CA GLN A 302 -6.75 12.12 8.08
C GLN A 302 -5.79 12.84 9.04
N ALA A 303 -6.03 12.74 10.36
CA ALA A 303 -5.19 13.36 11.38
C ALA A 303 -3.76 12.82 11.34
N LYS A 304 -3.59 11.50 11.23
CA LYS A 304 -2.27 10.85 11.07
C LYS A 304 -1.51 11.43 9.87
N LEU A 305 -2.17 11.59 8.73
CA LEU A 305 -1.55 12.14 7.52
C LEU A 305 -1.25 13.64 7.66
N LEU A 306 -2.13 14.42 8.26
CA LEU A 306 -1.91 15.85 8.53
C LEU A 306 -0.73 16.07 9.47
N PHE A 307 -0.52 15.20 10.47
CA PHE A 307 0.71 15.25 11.29
C PHE A 307 1.95 14.93 10.46
N LYS A 308 1.89 13.92 9.57
CA LYS A 308 2.99 13.62 8.64
C LYS A 308 3.27 14.76 7.65
N LEU A 309 2.28 15.59 7.34
CA LEU A 309 2.38 16.79 6.51
C LEU A 309 2.77 18.05 7.31
N ASN A 310 3.03 17.93 8.63
CA ASN A 310 3.31 19.05 9.52
C ASN A 310 2.20 20.13 9.55
N ARG A 311 0.93 19.70 9.51
CA ARG A 311 -0.28 20.56 9.53
C ARG A 311 -1.13 20.35 10.81
N PRO A 312 -0.57 20.48 12.04
CA PRO A 312 -1.30 20.20 13.28
C PRO A 312 -2.47 21.16 13.52
N PHE A 313 -2.40 22.40 13.03
CA PHE A 313 -3.50 23.36 13.13
C PHE A 313 -4.76 22.88 12.39
N GLU A 314 -4.58 22.25 11.23
CA GLU A 314 -5.70 21.71 10.48
C GLU A 314 -6.33 20.50 11.16
N VAL A 315 -5.53 19.67 11.84
CA VAL A 315 -6.05 18.60 12.71
C VAL A 315 -6.97 19.19 13.78
N ALA A 316 -6.54 20.26 14.46
CA ALA A 316 -7.35 20.92 15.48
C ALA A 316 -8.64 21.53 14.89
N SER A 317 -8.54 22.22 13.75
CA SER A 317 -9.70 22.81 13.08
C SER A 317 -10.71 21.77 12.61
N ARG A 318 -10.24 20.69 11.95
CA ARG A 318 -11.09 19.58 11.51
C ARG A 318 -11.68 18.84 12.70
N GLY A 319 -10.89 18.62 13.76
CA GLY A 319 -11.32 17.99 15.00
C GLY A 319 -12.41 18.79 15.72
N PHE A 320 -12.31 20.11 15.77
CA PHE A 320 -13.37 20.96 16.33
C PHE A 320 -14.68 20.83 15.55
N SER A 321 -14.62 20.92 14.22
CA SER A 321 -15.79 20.71 13.34
C SER A 321 -16.38 19.31 13.49
N PHE A 322 -15.52 18.29 13.62
CA PHE A 322 -15.92 16.92 13.88
C PHE A 322 -16.70 16.82 15.19
N VAL A 323 -16.15 17.31 16.31
CA VAL A 323 -16.81 17.26 17.63
C VAL A 323 -18.17 17.97 17.62
N ILE A 324 -18.28 19.14 16.99
CA ILE A 324 -19.56 19.86 16.89
C ILE A 324 -20.58 19.07 16.06
N SER A 325 -20.16 18.54 14.90
CA SER A 325 -21.03 17.73 14.03
C SER A 325 -21.53 16.49 14.77
N PHE A 326 -20.64 15.81 15.49
CA PHE A 326 -20.97 14.62 16.26
C PHE A 326 -21.86 14.89 17.46
N SER A 327 -21.61 15.96 18.20
CA SER A 327 -22.46 16.36 19.33
C SER A 327 -23.91 16.60 18.89
N LYS A 328 -24.12 17.23 17.73
CA LYS A 328 -25.46 17.44 17.16
C LYS A 328 -26.11 16.12 16.76
N ALA A 329 -25.36 15.21 16.14
CA ALA A 329 -25.88 13.90 15.74
C ALA A 329 -26.25 13.04 16.97
N LEU A 330 -25.38 12.99 17.98
CA LEU A 330 -25.64 12.30 19.25
C LEU A 330 -26.90 12.83 19.94
N ALA A 331 -27.04 14.16 20.07
CA ALA A 331 -28.21 14.77 20.69
C ALA A 331 -29.51 14.40 19.94
N LEU A 332 -29.48 14.31 18.60
CA LEU A 332 -30.63 13.83 17.83
C LEU A 332 -30.95 12.37 18.19
N HIS A 333 -29.96 11.48 18.19
CA HIS A 333 -30.17 10.06 18.50
C HIS A 333 -30.61 9.81 19.95
N GLU A 334 -30.13 10.58 20.93
CA GLU A 334 -30.59 10.53 22.32
C GLU A 334 -32.08 10.88 22.43
N VAL A 335 -32.51 11.93 21.72
CA VAL A 335 -33.91 12.38 21.69
C VAL A 335 -34.80 11.31 21.03
N TRP A 336 -34.34 10.69 19.93
CA TRP A 336 -35.06 9.59 19.28
C TRP A 336 -35.21 8.35 20.18
N HIS A 337 -34.17 7.95 20.92
CA HIS A 337 -34.27 6.88 21.91
C HIS A 337 -35.20 7.25 23.08
N SER A 338 -35.20 8.51 23.51
CA SER A 338 -36.12 9.02 24.53
C SER A 338 -37.59 8.94 24.09
N TYR A 339 -37.86 9.14 22.79
CA TYR A 339 -39.20 9.01 22.19
C TYR A 339 -39.61 7.58 21.81
N GLN A 340 -38.69 6.62 21.74
CA GLN A 340 -39.02 5.18 21.69
C GLN A 340 -39.25 4.57 23.09
N CYS A 341 -38.73 5.19 24.15
CA CYS A 341 -38.95 4.85 25.55
C CYS A 341 -40.02 5.67 26.35
N PRO A 342 -41.16 6.14 25.80
CA PRO A 342 -42.28 6.61 26.62
C PRO A 342 -43.37 5.56 26.88
N PHE A 343 -43.34 4.37 26.26
CA PHE A 343 -44.48 3.43 26.32
C PHE A 343 -44.23 2.09 27.03
N SER A 344 -43.00 1.75 27.42
CA SER A 344 -42.71 0.51 28.18
C SER A 344 -42.58 0.70 29.69
N MET A 345 -42.67 1.94 30.21
CA MET A 345 -42.62 2.23 31.66
C MET A 345 -43.93 2.79 32.24
N LEU A 346 -45.09 2.61 31.56
CA LEU A 346 -46.40 3.04 32.08
C LEU A 346 -47.44 1.93 32.27
N PHE A 347 -47.16 0.68 31.93
CA PHE A 347 -48.03 -0.46 32.30
C PHE A 347 -47.20 -1.65 32.77
N GLY A 348 -46.90 -1.67 34.07
CA GLY A 348 -46.20 -2.78 34.70
C GLY A 348 -46.07 -2.61 36.20
N ASN A 349 -47.20 -2.37 36.89
CA ASN A 349 -47.41 -2.75 38.30
C ASN A 349 -48.83 -2.36 38.74
N SER A 350 -49.79 -3.28 38.54
CA SER A 350 -50.92 -3.42 39.45
C SER A 350 -51.50 -4.83 39.27
N VAL A 351 -50.94 -5.79 39.99
CA VAL A 351 -51.60 -7.06 40.28
C VAL A 351 -52.11 -6.98 41.72
N GLY A 352 -53.43 -6.82 41.84
CA GLY A 352 -54.28 -7.49 42.83
C GLY A 352 -54.04 -7.21 44.32
N LEU A 353 -54.79 -6.26 44.87
CA LEU A 353 -55.34 -6.35 46.23
C LEU A 353 -56.79 -6.81 46.11
N SER A 354 -57.09 -8.03 46.56
CA SER A 354 -58.31 -8.53 47.23
C SER A 354 -58.33 -10.06 47.19
#